data_AF-A0A372E4F2-F1
#
_entry.id   AF-A0A372E4F2-F1
#
_cell.length_a   1.000
_cell.length_b   1.000
_cell.length_c   1.000
_cell.angle_alpha   90.00
_cell.angle_beta   90.00
_cell.angle_gamma   90.00
#
_symmetry.space_group_name_H-M   'P 1'
#
loop_
_entity.id
_entity.type
_entity.pdbx_description
1 polymer ?
#
loop_
_entity_poly.entity_id
_entity_poly.type
_entity_poly.pdbx_seq_one_letter_code
_entity_poly.pdbx_strand_id
1 'polypeptide(L)' 'MEITFEVPADRAAFMMEMLRSMSFVSNPRPSNPAAADTTAYLLASPANAERLRQAYEQFDAGQRVEFSLPTE' A
#
# COMPACT_ATOMS: atom_id res chain seq x y z
N MET A 1 3.83 -10.05 -7.61
CA MET A 1 3.02 -11.10 -6.96
C MET A 1 2.11 -11.69 -8.01
N GLU A 2 2.12 -13.00 -8.14
CA GLU A 2 1.22 -13.76 -9.01
C GLU A 2 0.08 -14.30 -8.13
N ILE A 3 -1.16 -14.14 -8.58
CA ILE A 3 -2.34 -14.66 -7.88
C ILE A 3 -3.02 -15.63 -8.85
N THR A 4 -2.99 -16.91 -8.50
CA THR A 4 -3.58 -17.99 -9.30
C THR A 4 -4.90 -18.44 -8.68
N PHE A 5 -5.95 -18.53 -9.48
CA PHE A 5 -7.26 -19.01 -9.04
C PHE A 5 -7.61 -20.31 -9.78
N GLU A 6 -7.95 -21.36 -9.03
CA GLU A 6 -8.54 -22.56 -9.62
C GLU A 6 -10.05 -22.34 -9.80
N VAL A 7 -10.48 -22.26 -11.06
CA VAL A 7 -11.88 -21.99 -11.42
C VAL A 7 -12.44 -23.17 -12.22
N PRO A 8 -13.60 -23.72 -11.82
CA PRO A 8 -14.34 -24.69 -12.62
C PRO A 8 -14.66 -24.16 -14.03
N ALA A 9 -14.55 -25.02 -15.05
CA ALA A 9 -14.66 -24.60 -16.46
C ALA A 9 -16.00 -23.93 -16.81
N ASP A 10 -17.09 -24.32 -16.15
CA ASP A 10 -18.43 -23.76 -16.28
C ASP A 10 -18.56 -22.34 -15.73
N ARG A 11 -17.63 -21.92 -14.85
CA ARG A 11 -17.65 -20.61 -14.18
C ARG A 11 -16.58 -19.65 -14.69
N ALA A 12 -15.69 -20.09 -15.57
CA ALA A 12 -14.59 -19.28 -16.10
C ALA A 12 -15.08 -18.00 -16.80
N ALA A 13 -16.13 -18.09 -17.61
CA ALA A 13 -16.70 -16.93 -18.32
C ALA A 13 -17.23 -15.86 -17.35
N PHE A 14 -17.94 -16.28 -16.31
CA PHE A 14 -18.47 -15.39 -15.28
C PHE A 14 -17.36 -14.73 -14.46
N MET A 15 -16.32 -15.47 -14.10
CA MET A 15 -15.17 -14.92 -13.36
C MET A 15 -14.41 -13.86 -14.19
N MET A 16 -14.27 -14.08 -15.50
CA MET A 16 -13.65 -13.09 -16.40
C MET A 16 -14.49 -11.81 -16.53
N GLU A 17 -15.81 -11.94 -16.54
CA GLU A 17 -16.73 -10.78 -16.57
C GLU A 17 -16.67 -10.00 -15.26
N MET A 18 -16.64 -10.69 -14.12
CA MET A 18 -16.44 -10.08 -12.80
C MET A 18 -15.11 -9.32 -12.71
N LEU A 19 -14.00 -9.93 -13.14
CA LEU A 19 -12.70 -9.27 -13.16
C LEU A 19 -12.68 -8.03 -14.06
N ARG A 20 -13.43 -8.03 -15.17
CA ARG A 20 -13.56 -6.86 -16.06
C ARG A 20 -14.42 -5.76 -15.45
N SER A 21 -15.43 -6.12 -14.65
CA SER A 21 -16.28 -5.16 -13.93
C SER A 21 -15.61 -4.55 -12.71
N MET A 22 -14.57 -5.20 -12.18
CA MET A 22 -13.75 -4.62 -11.12
C MET A 22 -12.98 -3.44 -11.71
N SER A 23 -13.35 -2.25 -11.28
CA SER A 23 -12.52 -1.06 -11.44
C SER A 23 -11.23 -1.30 -10.65
N PHE A 24 -10.21 -1.84 -11.32
CA PHE A 24 -8.86 -1.89 -10.76
C PHE A 24 -8.47 -0.46 -10.45
N VAL A 25 -8.62 -0.06 -9.19
CA VAL A 25 -8.02 1.16 -8.69
C VAL A 25 -6.52 0.91 -8.84
N SER A 26 -5.91 1.52 -9.86
CA SER A 26 -4.47 1.55 -10.01
C SER A 26 -3.90 2.00 -8.67
N ASN A 27 -3.32 1.07 -7.93
CA ASN A 27 -2.59 1.40 -6.72
C ASN A 27 -1.34 2.14 -7.19
N PRO A 28 -1.21 3.46 -6.95
CA PRO A 28 -0.06 4.22 -7.43
C PRO A 28 1.23 3.86 -6.69
N ARG A 29 1.18 2.89 -5.77
CA ARG A 29 2.37 2.40 -5.08
C ARG A 29 3.32 1.74 -6.09
N PRO A 30 4.59 2.15 -6.12
CA PRO A 30 5.58 1.48 -6.96
C PRO A 30 5.67 0.01 -6.53
N SER A 31 5.54 -0.89 -7.50
CA SER A 31 5.64 -2.35 -7.32
C SER A 31 7.06 -2.83 -7.03
N ASN A 32 8.04 -1.92 -7.09
CA ASN A 32 9.43 -2.22 -6.83
C ASN A 32 9.76 -1.90 -5.37
N PRO A 33 9.99 -2.91 -4.51
CA PRO A 33 10.40 -2.69 -3.12
C PRO A 33 11.75 -1.97 -3.00
N ALA A 34 12.58 -1.97 -4.05
CA ALA A 34 13.83 -1.20 -4.10
C ALA A 34 13.63 0.30 -4.44
N ALA A 35 12.43 0.69 -4.88
CA ALA A 35 12.06 2.09 -5.09
C ALA A 35 11.30 2.67 -3.88
N ALA A 36 10.97 1.83 -2.90
CA ALA A 36 10.30 2.25 -1.68
C ALA A 36 11.33 2.87 -0.72
N ASP A 37 10.95 4.01 -0.16
CA ASP A 37 11.61 4.67 0.98
C ASP A 37 12.95 5.38 0.73
N THR A 38 13.21 5.85 -0.49
CA THR A 38 14.25 6.88 -0.66
C THR A 38 13.79 8.21 -0.06
N THR A 39 14.71 9.01 0.49
CA THR A 39 14.40 10.36 1.02
C THR A 39 13.71 11.22 -0.03
N ALA A 40 14.13 11.11 -1.30
CA ALA A 40 13.51 11.82 -2.42
C ALA A 40 12.04 11.43 -2.62
N TYR A 41 11.70 10.15 -2.49
CA TYR A 41 10.32 9.67 -2.58
C TYR A 41 9.45 10.18 -1.43
N LEU A 42 9.97 10.11 -0.20
CA LEU A 42 9.23 10.56 0.98
C LEU A 42 8.96 12.07 0.96
N LEU A 43 9.86 12.85 0.37
CA LEU A 43 9.73 14.30 0.24
C LEU A 43 9.04 14.74 -1.06
N ALA A 44 8.79 13.84 -2.01
CA ALA A 44 8.17 14.19 -3.29
C ALA A 44 6.72 14.70 -3.16
N SER A 45 5.99 14.25 -2.13
CA SER A 45 4.65 14.73 -1.82
C SER A 45 4.70 15.76 -0.68
N PRO A 46 4.24 17.02 -0.90
CA PRO A 46 4.25 18.05 0.15
C PRO A 46 3.46 17.64 1.40
N ALA A 47 2.33 16.94 1.21
CA ALA A 47 1.51 16.45 2.30
C ALA A 47 2.22 15.34 3.11
N ASN A 48 3.05 14.52 2.46
CA ASN A 48 3.82 13.49 3.15
C ASN A 48 5.02 14.09 3.89
N ALA A 49 5.70 15.06 3.28
CA ALA A 49 6.82 15.78 3.91
C ALA A 49 6.38 16.48 5.21
N GLU A 50 5.22 17.13 5.20
CA GLU A 50 4.69 17.81 6.40
C GLU A 50 4.32 16.82 7.51
N ARG A 51 3.71 15.68 7.18
CA ARG A 51 3.45 14.61 8.15
C ARG A 51 4.73 14.03 8.73
N LEU A 52 5.76 13.85 7.90
CA LEU A 52 7.05 13.34 8.34
C LEU A 52 7.73 14.32 9.30
N ARG A 53 7.67 15.62 9.01
CA ARG A 53 8.17 16.68 9.90
C ARG A 53 7.47 16.65 11.27
N GLN A 54 6.15 16.57 11.28
CA GLN A 54 5.36 16.50 12.52
C GLN A 54 5.66 15.23 13.34
N ALA A 55 5.87 14.09 12.67
CA ALA A 55 6.23 12.85 13.34
C ALA A 55 7.61 12.94 14.01
N TYR A 56 8.60 13.59 13.38
CA TYR A 56 9.89 13.83 14.01
C TYR A 56 9.79 14.75 15.22
N GLU A 57 9.01 15.83 15.14
CA GLU A 57 8.80 16.75 16.26
C GLU A 57 8.14 16.05 17.46
N GLN A 58 7.16 15.18 17.20
CA GLN A 58 6.53 14.36 18.25
C GLN A 58 7.52 13.36 18.86
N PHE A 59 8.37 12.75 18.03
CA PHE A 59 9.39 11.83 18.49
C PHE A 59 10.44 12.51 19.39
N ASP A 60 10.91 13.70 19.00
CA ASP A 60 11.86 14.50 19.76
C ASP A 60 11.24 15.02 21.07
N ALA A 61 9.95 15.35 21.05
CA ALA A 61 9.17 15.69 22.24
C ALA A 61 8.86 14.47 23.13
N GLY A 62 9.28 13.25 22.75
CA GLY A 62 9.04 12.02 23.50
C GLY A 62 7.59 11.52 23.45
N GLN A 63 6.76 12.08 22.58
CA GLN A 63 5.36 11.67 22.37
C GLN A 63 5.34 10.39 21.52
N ARG A 64 5.44 9.25 22.18
CA ARG A 64 5.38 7.93 21.54
C ARG A 64 4.08 7.23 21.89
N VAL A 65 3.49 6.57 20.90
CA VAL A 65 2.35 5.66 21.09
C VAL A 65 2.91 4.25 21.13
N GLU A 66 2.67 3.53 22.22
CA GLU A 66 2.97 2.09 22.27
C GLU A 66 2.08 1.37 21.26
N PHE A 67 2.73 0.65 20.35
CA PHE A 67 2.06 -0.15 19.33
C PHE A 67 2.60 -1.56 19.36
N SER A 68 1.71 -2.53 19.55
CA SER A 68 2.01 -3.96 19.39
C SER A 68 1.46 -4.46 18.07
N LEU A 69 2.27 -5.22 17.33
CA LEU A 69 1.79 -5.91 16.14
C LEU A 69 0.67 -6.89 16.52
N PRO A 70 -0.46 -6.91 15.79
CA PRO A 70 -1.50 -7.90 16.03
C PRO A 70 -0.95 -9.29 15.76
N THR A 71 -1.19 -10.23 16.67
CA THR A 71 -0.91 -11.65 16.48
C THR A 71 -1.87 -12.20 15.43
N GLU A 72 -1.33 -12.93 14.45
CA GLU A 72 -2.04 -13.52 13.31
C GLU A 72 -3.15 -14.51 13.72
#